data_AF-A0AAD4ZZZ3-F1
#
_entry.id   AF-A0AAD4ZZZ3-F1
#
_cell.length_a   1.000
_cell.length_b   1.000
_cell.length_c   1.000
_cell.angle_alpha   90.00
_cell.angle_beta   90.00
_cell.angle_gamma   90.00
#
_symmetry.space_group_name_H-M   'P 1'
#
loop_
_entity.id
_entity.type
_entity.pdbx_description
1 polymer ?
#
loop_
_entity_poly.entity_id
_entity_poly.type
_entity_poly.pdbx_seq_one_letter_code
_entity_poly.pdbx_strand_id
1 'polypeptide(L)'
;ALGNEWSVKYSKLDLCAVKGSTVVMEATYTHPTGLTVINRFWFINPVKDVKATDLSNESGYSGRVKYLGDKQNHFSLRLNDVKKSDENMYSFRFNTTKNKYQGKSGITLRVT
;
A
#
# COMPACT_ATOMS: atom_id res chain seq x y z
N ALA A 1 -25.49 4.06 0.06
CA ALA A 1 -24.95 3.62 1.37
C ALA A 1 -23.42 3.53 1.25
N LEU A 2 -22.69 4.48 1.83
CA LEU A 2 -21.23 4.50 1.86
C LEU A 2 -20.80 3.96 3.24
N GLY A 3 -20.15 2.79 3.31
CA GLY A 3 -19.46 2.34 4.53
C GLY A 3 -19.88 1.01 5.18
N ASN A 4 -20.47 0.04 4.47
CA ASN A 4 -20.90 -1.21 5.10
C ASN A 4 -19.94 -2.40 4.93
N GLU A 5 -18.97 -2.32 4.02
CA GLU A 5 -18.11 -3.46 3.69
C GLU A 5 -16.63 -3.12 3.70
N TRP A 6 -15.84 -4.16 3.98
CA TRP A 6 -14.39 -4.11 3.90
C TRP A 6 -13.96 -4.08 2.44
N SER A 7 -13.19 -3.07 2.04
CA SER A 7 -12.61 -3.03 0.71
C SER A 7 -11.26 -2.33 0.70
N VAL A 8 -10.43 -2.72 -0.27
CA VAL A 8 -9.24 -2.00 -0.71
C VAL A 8 -9.31 -1.95 -2.23
N LYS A 9 -9.16 -0.76 -2.80
CA LYS A 9 -9.15 -0.53 -4.24
C LYS A 9 -7.90 0.24 -4.62
N TYR A 10 -7.26 -0.19 -5.69
CA TYR A 10 -6.10 0.49 -6.27
C TYR A 10 -6.54 1.25 -7.53
N SER A 11 -6.00 2.45 -7.74
CA SER A 11 -6.29 3.21 -8.97
C SER A 11 -5.75 2.51 -10.22
N LYS A 12 -4.63 1.79 -10.09
CA LYS A 12 -3.97 1.01 -11.13
C LYS A 12 -3.40 -0.27 -10.54
N LEU A 13 -3.37 -1.35 -11.32
CA LEU A 13 -2.76 -2.63 -10.93
C LEU A 13 -1.36 -2.82 -11.52
N ASP A 14 -1.02 -2.08 -12.57
CA ASP A 14 0.29 -2.11 -13.21
C ASP A 14 0.83 -0.69 -13.37
N LEU A 15 2.07 -0.48 -12.96
CA LEU A 15 2.79 0.79 -13.08
C LEU A 15 4.16 0.54 -13.70
N CYS A 16 4.56 1.43 -14.60
CA CYS A 16 5.94 1.52 -15.08
C CYS A 16 6.55 2.81 -14.54
N ALA A 17 7.79 2.72 -14.04
CA ALA A 17 8.56 3.86 -13.58
C ALA A 17 9.98 3.80 -14.15
N VAL A 18 10.53 4.97 -14.47
CA VAL A 18 11.93 5.08 -14.90
C VAL A 18 12.83 5.05 -13.67
N LYS A 19 14.02 4.44 -13.77
CA LYS A 19 15.02 4.49 -12.68
C LYS A 19 15.30 5.94 -12.24
N GLY A 20 15.37 6.18 -10.93
CA GLY A 20 15.59 7.50 -10.32
C GLY A 20 14.34 8.38 -10.26
N SER A 21 13.23 7.97 -10.88
CA SER A 21 11.97 8.72 -10.84
C SER A 21 11.22 8.56 -9.50
N THR A 22 10.05 9.19 -9.42
CA THR A 22 9.10 9.01 -8.33
C THR A 22 7.85 8.34 -8.87
N VAL A 23 7.34 7.33 -8.16
CA VAL A 23 6.05 6.70 -8.43
C VAL A 23 5.10 6.89 -7.25
N VAL A 24 3.81 7.06 -7.55
CA VAL A 24 2.74 7.11 -6.55
C VAL A 24 1.78 5.94 -6.80
N MET A 25 1.66 5.09 -5.79
CA MET A 25 0.78 3.93 -5.73
C MET A 25 -0.45 4.30 -4.93
N GLU A 26 -1.58 4.46 -5.61
CA GLU A 26 -2.80 4.96 -4.99
C GLU A 26 -3.70 3.83 -4.52
N ALA A 27 -4.14 3.93 -3.26
CA ALA A 27 -5.14 3.04 -2.70
C ALA A 27 -6.22 3.82 -1.95
N THR A 28 -7.44 3.32 -2.07
CA THR A 28 -8.57 3.68 -1.23
C THR A 28 -9.06 2.46 -0.47
N TYR A 29 -9.69 2.66 0.68
CA TYR A 29 -10.21 1.56 1.49
C TYR A 29 -11.48 1.94 2.25
N THR A 30 -12.31 0.94 2.53
CA THR A 30 -13.51 1.11 3.35
C THR A 30 -13.56 0.04 4.42
N HIS A 31 -14.25 0.34 5.51
CA HIS A 31 -14.58 -0.62 6.56
C HIS A 31 -15.95 -0.30 7.15
N PRO A 32 -16.59 -1.25 7.85
CA PRO A 32 -17.85 -1.01 8.56
C PRO A 32 -17.76 0.20 9.52
N THR A 33 -18.86 0.94 9.64
CA THR A 33 -19.00 2.04 10.60
C THR A 33 -18.79 1.59 12.04
N GLY A 34 -18.32 2.49 12.91
CA GLY A 34 -18.07 2.19 14.32
C GLY A 34 -16.76 1.47 14.62
N LEU A 35 -15.91 1.27 13.59
CA LEU A 35 -14.53 0.80 13.76
C LEU A 35 -13.57 1.97 13.60
N THR A 36 -12.49 1.94 14.38
CA THR A 36 -11.39 2.90 14.26
C THR A 36 -10.22 2.22 13.59
N VAL A 37 -9.66 2.85 12.55
CA VAL A 37 -8.40 2.42 11.91
C VAL A 37 -7.25 2.81 12.83
N ILE A 38 -6.48 1.81 13.27
CA ILE A 38 -5.38 2.00 14.23
C ILE A 38 -4.00 1.86 13.57
N ASN A 39 -3.93 1.23 12.40
CA ASN A 39 -2.69 1.09 11.65
C ASN A 39 -2.96 0.96 10.15
N ARG A 40 -2.05 1.47 9.33
CA ARG A 40 -2.08 1.44 7.86
C ARG A 40 -0.67 1.41 7.35
N PHE A 41 -0.38 0.49 6.44
CA PHE A 41 0.94 0.41 5.83
C PHE A 41 0.88 -0.26 4.46
N TRP A 42 1.88 0.04 3.66
CA TRP A 42 2.17 -0.69 2.44
C TRP A 42 3.24 -1.74 2.71
N PHE A 43 3.21 -2.82 1.96
CA PHE A 43 4.17 -3.92 2.08
C PHE A 43 4.39 -4.54 0.70
N ILE A 44 5.53 -5.19 0.52
CA ILE A 44 5.76 -6.05 -0.64
C ILE A 44 4.93 -7.32 -0.42
N ASN A 45 4.13 -7.71 -1.43
CA ASN A 45 3.24 -8.83 -1.29
C ASN A 45 4.04 -10.08 -0.88
N PRO A 46 3.74 -10.71 0.26
CA PRO A 46 4.57 -11.72 0.83
C PRO A 46 4.48 -12.98 -0.03
N VAL A 47 5.62 -13.66 -0.14
CA VAL A 47 5.62 -15.10 -0.40
C VAL A 47 4.75 -15.77 0.66
N LYS A 48 4.06 -16.86 0.30
CA LYS A 48 3.20 -17.62 1.22
C LYS A 48 3.91 -17.83 2.57
N ASP A 49 3.19 -17.57 3.66
CA ASP A 49 3.65 -17.72 5.06
C ASP A 49 4.64 -16.66 5.59
N VAL A 50 4.94 -15.60 4.80
CA VAL A 50 5.74 -14.47 5.29
C VAL A 50 4.85 -13.38 5.91
N LYS A 51 5.23 -12.89 7.09
CA LYS A 51 4.54 -11.79 7.77
C LYS A 51 4.70 -10.51 6.94
N ALA A 52 3.58 -9.81 6.69
CA ALA A 52 3.62 -8.49 6.08
C ALA A 52 4.34 -7.48 7.00
N THR A 53 5.39 -6.87 6.46
CA THR A 53 6.19 -5.83 7.12
C THR A 53 5.91 -4.48 6.49
N ASP A 54 5.84 -3.44 7.33
CA ASP A 54 5.70 -2.07 6.87
C ASP A 54 6.91 -1.67 6.02
N LEU A 55 6.66 -1.25 4.78
CA LEU A 55 7.67 -0.85 3.82
C LEU A 55 8.58 0.28 4.33
N SER A 56 8.09 1.16 5.21
CA SER A 56 8.95 2.22 5.77
C SER A 56 10.04 1.69 6.71
N ASN A 57 9.87 0.47 7.22
CA ASN A 57 10.83 -0.20 8.11
C ASN A 57 11.80 -1.12 7.36
N GLU A 58 11.57 -1.32 6.05
CA GLU A 58 12.46 -2.10 5.21
C GLU A 58 13.70 -1.27 4.85
N SER A 59 14.90 -1.79 5.15
CA SER A 59 16.16 -1.05 5.01
C SER A 59 16.39 -0.53 3.59
N GLY A 60 15.97 -1.28 2.56
CA GLY A 60 16.06 -0.87 1.16
C GLY A 60 15.20 0.34 0.80
N TYR A 61 14.20 0.68 1.62
CA TYR A 61 13.19 1.72 1.37
C TYR A 61 13.33 2.94 2.28
N SER A 62 14.25 2.90 3.24
CA SER A 62 14.54 3.99 4.18
C SER A 62 14.79 5.31 3.44
N GLY A 63 14.11 6.38 3.86
CA GLY A 63 14.18 7.72 3.26
C GLY A 63 13.52 7.87 1.89
N ARG A 64 13.08 6.77 1.24
CA ARG A 64 12.47 6.78 -0.10
C ARG A 64 10.95 6.69 -0.06
N VAL A 65 10.40 6.11 1.00
CA VAL A 65 8.95 5.93 1.20
C VAL A 65 8.33 7.12 1.90
N LYS A 66 7.22 7.61 1.36
CA LYS A 66 6.33 8.56 2.02
C LYS A 66 4.89 8.12 1.86
N TYR A 67 4.15 8.03 2.96
CA TYR A 67 2.71 7.78 2.91
C TYR A 67 1.95 9.09 2.72
N LEU A 68 1.04 9.07 1.75
CA LEU A 68 0.17 10.18 1.38
C LEU A 68 -1.27 9.77 1.71
N GLY A 69 -2.04 10.66 2.31
CA GLY A 69 -3.43 10.38 2.60
C GLY A 69 -4.03 11.47 3.47
N ASP A 70 -5.34 11.63 3.36
CA ASP A 70 -6.13 12.59 4.14
C ASP A 70 -7.04 11.87 5.16
N LYS A 71 -7.88 12.65 5.84
CA LYS A 71 -8.95 12.14 6.70
C LYS A 71 -10.17 11.75 5.86
N GLN A 72 -10.04 10.71 5.04
CA GLN A 72 -10.91 9.52 5.05
C GLN A 72 -10.56 8.65 3.84
N ASN A 73 -10.22 7.39 4.11
CA ASN A 73 -10.18 6.30 3.15
C ASN A 73 -9.09 6.31 2.08
N HIS A 74 -8.30 7.37 1.93
CA HIS A 74 -7.15 7.40 1.00
C HIS A 74 -5.83 7.12 1.74
N PHE A 75 -5.02 6.20 1.21
CA PHE A 75 -3.69 5.90 1.76
C PHE A 75 -2.73 5.39 0.67
N SER A 76 -2.09 6.33 -0.01
CA SER A 76 -1.19 6.10 -1.12
C SER A 76 0.26 6.01 -0.67
N LEU A 77 1.05 5.22 -1.38
CA LEU A 77 2.51 5.14 -1.22
C LEU A 77 3.18 6.00 -2.28
N ARG A 78 4.02 6.95 -1.86
CA ARG A 78 4.98 7.61 -2.73
C ARG A 78 6.35 6.97 -2.51
N LEU A 79 6.95 6.47 -3.59
CA LEU A 79 8.30 5.92 -3.62
C LEU A 79 9.18 6.82 -4.50
N ASN A 80 10.16 7.48 -3.89
CA ASN A 80 11.16 8.29 -4.59
C ASN A 80 12.41 7.47 -4.90
N ASP A 81 13.23 7.94 -5.83
CA ASP A 81 14.48 7.28 -6.25
C ASP A 81 14.23 5.79 -6.55
N VAL A 82 13.35 5.54 -7.52
CA VAL A 82 12.97 4.18 -7.91
C VAL A 82 14.18 3.43 -8.48
N LYS A 83 14.40 2.20 -8.03
CA LYS A 83 15.51 1.32 -8.39
C LYS A 83 14.99 0.08 -9.10
N LYS A 84 15.82 -0.56 -9.92
CA LYS A 84 15.46 -1.84 -10.56
C LYS A 84 15.08 -2.93 -9.54
N SER A 85 15.70 -2.90 -8.36
CA SER A 85 15.38 -3.79 -7.23
C SER A 85 13.99 -3.55 -6.61
N ASP A 86 13.34 -2.42 -6.92
CA ASP A 86 12.00 -2.11 -6.44
C ASP A 86 10.91 -2.76 -7.31
N GLU A 87 11.27 -3.50 -8.36
CA GLU A 87 10.30 -4.28 -9.13
C GLU A 87 9.66 -5.35 -8.26
N ASN A 88 8.38 -5.16 -7.95
CA ASN A 88 7.62 -6.07 -7.12
C ASN A 88 6.12 -5.77 -7.21
N MET A 89 5.32 -6.63 -6.56
CA MET A 89 3.92 -6.33 -6.28
C MET A 89 3.78 -5.75 -4.88
N TYR A 90 3.17 -4.57 -4.79
CA TYR A 90 2.97 -3.82 -3.56
C TYR A 90 1.50 -3.88 -3.14
N SER A 91 1.26 -4.23 -1.90
CA SER A 91 -0.08 -4.37 -1.35
C SER A 91 -0.30 -3.40 -0.20
N PHE A 92 -1.54 -2.98 -0.01
CA PHE A 92 -1.98 -2.16 1.10
C PHE A 92 -2.73 -2.99 2.15
N ARG A 93 -2.40 -2.78 3.43
CA ARG A 93 -3.11 -3.37 4.57
C ARG A 93 -3.48 -2.27 5.57
N PHE A 94 -4.67 -2.41 6.15
CA PHE A 94 -5.07 -1.63 7.30
C PHE A 94 -5.63 -2.50 8.41
N ASN A 95 -5.42 -2.05 9.63
CA ASN A 95 -5.94 -2.68 10.83
C ASN A 95 -6.91 -1.74 11.51
N THR A 96 -8.01 -2.30 11.98
CA THR A 96 -8.95 -1.63 12.85
C THR A 96 -8.83 -2.17 14.26
N THR A 97 -9.60 -1.59 15.18
CA THR A 97 -9.78 -2.09 16.55
C THR A 97 -10.26 -3.54 16.64
N LYS A 98 -10.88 -4.10 15.60
CA LYS A 98 -11.43 -5.48 15.63
C LYS A 98 -10.83 -6.44 14.61
N ASN A 99 -10.42 -5.96 13.45
CA ASN A 99 -10.00 -6.83 12.34
C ASN A 99 -8.90 -6.19 11.50
N LYS A 100 -8.20 -7.01 10.73
CA LYS A 100 -7.17 -6.62 9.75
C LYS A 100 -7.70 -6.94 8.36
N TYR A 101 -7.49 -6.05 7.41
CA TYR A 101 -7.93 -6.26 6.04
C TYR A 101 -6.86 -5.84 5.05
N GLN A 102 -6.73 -6.64 3.99
CA GLN A 102 -5.92 -6.36 2.83
C GLN A 102 -6.74 -6.67 1.58
N GLY A 103 -6.48 -5.96 0.49
CA GLY A 103 -7.06 -6.30 -0.80
C GLY A 103 -6.62 -7.69 -1.28
N LYS A 104 -7.40 -8.28 -2.19
CA LYS A 104 -7.03 -9.56 -2.85
C LYS A 104 -5.84 -9.43 -3.80
N SER A 105 -5.50 -8.21 -4.20
CA SER A 105 -4.47 -7.90 -5.18
C SER A 105 -3.49 -6.84 -4.64
N GLY A 106 -2.54 -6.44 -5.47
CA GLY A 106 -1.58 -5.37 -5.26
C GLY A 106 -1.25 -4.67 -6.58
N ILE A 107 -0.40 -3.66 -6.50
CA ILE A 107 0.11 -2.92 -7.66
C ILE A 107 1.45 -3.52 -8.06
N THR A 108 1.56 -4.02 -9.28
CA THR A 108 2.82 -4.46 -9.88
C THR A 108 3.60 -3.24 -10.39
N LEU A 109 4.79 -3.01 -9.83
CA LEU A 109 5.72 -2.01 -10.33
C LEU A 109 6.76 -2.67 -11.25
N ARG A 110 6.89 -2.15 -12.46
CA ARG A 110 7.97 -2.43 -13.40
C ARG A 110 8.88 -1.22 -13.51
N VAL A 111 10.18 -1.46 -13.60
CA VAL A 111 11.20 -0.42 -13.66
C VAL A 111 11.98 -0.54 -14.96
N THR A 112 11.97 0.53 -15.73
CA THR A 112 12.63 0.65 -17.04
C THR A 112 13.83 1.58 -16.98
#